data_AF-A0A9I9CCJ9-F1
#
_entry.id   AF-A0A9I9CCJ9-F1
#
_cell.length_a   1.000
_cell.length_b   1.000
_cell.length_c   1.000
_cell.angle_alpha   90.00
_cell.angle_beta   90.00
_cell.angle_gamma   90.00
#
_symmetry.space_group_name_H-M   'P 1'
#
loop_
_entity.id
_entity.type
_entity.pdbx_description
1 polymer ?
#
loop_
_entity_poly.entity_id
_entity_poly.type
_entity_poly.pdbx_seq_one_letter_code
_entity_poly.pdbx_strand_id
1 'polypeptide(L)'
;MDWLNSSFVLYDENRKAVRIKVSQCLDSKILGYVYQDVPIPWKDTPPIRRPKQERSLGNLPPTIDFPQILSSDITTMVDRPEVASPEERINKNEVLVLEDVEYDPTLPLHFDVLLNVGDEGEDVRAGHIEFVGTFTNVPHGRTTYHKTSLHFVITKKIQQLGLEGDKKVAVKIVPNVNGGDRIKIGGIKIQLEDIE
;
A
#
# COMPACT_ATOMS: atom_id res chain seq x y z
N MET A 1 -3.86 -21.26 -7.64
CA MET A 1 -4.06 -22.04 -8.89
C MET A 1 -5.34 -21.69 -9.68
N ASP A 2 -6.14 -20.69 -9.29
CA ASP A 2 -7.44 -20.42 -9.95
C ASP A 2 -7.45 -19.22 -10.94
N TRP A 3 -6.42 -18.38 -10.89
CA TRP A 3 -6.40 -17.14 -11.67
C TRP A 3 -6.36 -17.36 -13.20
N LEU A 4 -5.49 -18.25 -13.69
CA LEU A 4 -5.33 -18.51 -15.13
C LEU A 4 -6.59 -19.10 -15.81
N ASN A 5 -7.42 -19.79 -15.03
CA ASN A 5 -8.63 -20.46 -15.49
C ASN A 5 -9.89 -19.60 -15.32
N SER A 6 -9.79 -18.47 -14.61
CA SER A 6 -10.88 -17.49 -14.49
C SER A 6 -11.32 -17.02 -15.88
N SER A 7 -12.64 -16.94 -16.08
CA SER A 7 -13.22 -16.64 -17.40
C SER A 7 -14.30 -15.57 -17.33
N PHE A 8 -14.37 -14.78 -18.40
CA PHE A 8 -15.34 -13.70 -18.59
C PHE A 8 -16.10 -13.94 -19.89
N VAL A 9 -17.30 -13.35 -20.00
CA VAL A 9 -18.09 -13.41 -21.23
C VAL A 9 -18.29 -11.99 -21.73
N LEU A 10 -17.83 -11.73 -22.95
CA LEU A 10 -17.95 -10.44 -23.64
C LEU A 10 -18.63 -10.65 -24.98
N TYR A 11 -19.26 -9.60 -25.50
CA TYR A 11 -19.79 -9.61 -26.86
C TYR A 11 -18.72 -9.10 -27.82
N ASP A 12 -18.48 -9.84 -28.90
CA ASP A 12 -17.60 -9.43 -29.98
C ASP A 12 -18.28 -8.41 -30.91
N GLU A 13 -17.54 -7.92 -31.91
CA GLU A 13 -18.03 -6.99 -32.93
C GLU A 13 -19.20 -7.54 -33.75
N ASN A 14 -19.35 -8.87 -33.79
CA ASN A 14 -20.43 -9.57 -34.47
C ASN A 14 -21.62 -9.87 -33.55
N ARG A 15 -21.65 -9.28 -32.34
CA ARG A 15 -22.67 -9.48 -31.30
C ARG A 15 -22.77 -10.94 -30.84
N LYS A 16 -21.68 -11.71 -30.92
CA LYS A 16 -21.60 -13.06 -30.39
C LYS A 16 -21.02 -13.02 -28.99
N ALA A 17 -21.65 -13.75 -28.08
CA ALA A 17 -21.11 -13.94 -26.73
C ALA A 17 -19.91 -14.89 -26.79
N VAL A 18 -18.72 -14.37 -26.48
CA VAL A 18 -17.46 -15.11 -26.47
C VAL A 18 -16.97 -15.22 -25.03
N ARG A 19 -16.60 -16.45 -24.63
CA ARG A 19 -15.95 -16.71 -23.34
C ARG A 19 -14.44 -16.61 -23.49
N ILE A 20 -13.81 -15.80 -22.65
CA ILE A 20 -12.37 -15.55 -22.67
C ILE A 20 -11.79 -15.94 -21.31
N LYS A 21 -10.62 -16.59 -21.30
CA LYS A 21 -9.88 -16.92 -20.08
C LYS A 21 -8.71 -15.97 -19.85
N VAL A 22 -8.32 -15.75 -18.60
CA VAL A 22 -7.15 -14.93 -18.25
C VAL A 22 -5.87 -15.42 -18.93
N SER A 23 -5.65 -16.74 -18.99
CA SER A 23 -4.50 -17.35 -19.67
C SER A 23 -4.37 -16.98 -21.16
N GLN A 24 -5.46 -16.57 -21.81
CA GLN A 24 -5.46 -16.19 -23.23
C GLN A 24 -5.14 -14.71 -23.45
N CYS A 25 -5.05 -13.91 -22.38
CA CYS A 25 -4.89 -12.46 -22.45
C CYS A 25 -3.53 -11.95 -21.92
N LEU A 26 -2.58 -12.84 -21.60
CA LEU A 26 -1.29 -12.45 -21.00
C LEU A 26 -0.34 -11.78 -21.98
N ASP A 27 -0.42 -12.14 -23.26
CA ASP A 27 0.40 -11.55 -24.32
C ASP A 27 -0.48 -10.72 -25.26
N SER A 28 -0.30 -9.40 -25.24
CA SER A 28 -1.04 -8.47 -26.10
C SER A 28 -0.77 -8.71 -27.58
N LYS A 29 0.38 -9.29 -27.96
CA LYS A 29 0.70 -9.62 -29.36
C LYS A 29 -0.22 -10.70 -29.92
N ILE A 30 -0.59 -11.69 -29.10
CA ILE A 30 -1.55 -12.73 -29.48
C ILE A 30 -2.94 -12.11 -29.69
N LEU A 31 -3.26 -11.05 -28.93
CA LEU A 31 -4.48 -10.26 -29.09
C LEU A 31 -4.43 -9.28 -30.27
N GLY A 32 -3.29 -9.20 -30.98
CA GLY A 32 -3.13 -8.41 -32.19
C GLY A 32 -2.88 -6.92 -31.97
N TYR A 33 -2.45 -6.51 -30.77
CA TYR A 33 -2.11 -5.10 -30.51
C TYR A 33 -0.81 -4.95 -29.70
N VAL A 34 -0.17 -3.79 -29.87
CA VAL A 34 0.98 -3.34 -29.07
C VAL A 34 0.81 -1.86 -28.74
N TYR A 35 1.44 -1.42 -27.65
CA TYR A 35 1.51 0.00 -27.34
C TYR A 35 2.65 0.66 -28.12
N GLN A 36 2.50 1.95 -28.39
CA GLN A 36 3.57 2.75 -28.95
C GLN A 36 4.71 2.89 -27.93
N ASP A 37 5.95 2.73 -28.38
CA ASP A 37 7.12 2.98 -27.55
C ASP A 37 7.27 4.48 -27.31
N VAL A 38 7.05 4.89 -26.06
CA VAL A 38 7.21 6.27 -25.59
C VAL A 38 8.19 6.32 -24.41
N PRO A 39 8.95 7.41 -24.24
CA PRO A 39 9.81 7.56 -23.07
C PRO A 39 9.01 7.43 -21.77
N ILE A 40 9.56 6.73 -20.77
CA ILE A 40 8.91 6.47 -19.48
C ILE A 40 9.59 7.34 -18.41
N PRO A 41 9.14 8.60 -18.19
CA PRO A 41 9.86 9.55 -17.36
C PRO A 41 9.89 9.18 -15.87
N TRP A 42 8.93 8.39 -15.39
CA TRP A 42 8.82 8.00 -13.98
C TRP A 42 9.66 6.77 -13.61
N LYS A 43 10.32 6.13 -14.57
CA LYS A 43 11.16 4.94 -14.34
C LYS A 43 12.39 5.26 -13.48
N ASP A 44 12.99 6.43 -13.71
CA ASP A 44 14.24 6.87 -13.09
C ASP A 44 14.03 8.06 -12.13
N THR A 45 12.82 8.27 -11.62
CA THR A 45 12.52 9.33 -10.65
C THR A 45 12.73 8.81 -9.23
N PRO A 46 13.86 9.14 -8.56
CA PRO A 46 14.06 8.73 -7.18
C PRO A 46 13.14 9.53 -6.24
N PRO A 47 12.76 8.94 -5.10
CA PRO A 47 12.08 9.67 -4.05
C PRO A 47 13.00 10.75 -3.45
N ILE A 48 12.41 11.88 -3.09
CA ILE A 48 13.07 13.08 -2.61
C ILE A 48 13.21 13.00 -1.09
N ARG A 49 14.36 13.38 -0.55
CA ARG A 49 14.55 13.51 0.89
C ARG A 49 13.82 14.74 1.43
N ARG A 50 13.11 14.56 2.54
CA ARG A 50 12.47 15.66 3.24
C ARG A 50 13.54 16.61 3.83
N PRO A 51 13.43 17.94 3.66
CA PRO A 51 14.40 18.90 4.18
C PRO A 51 14.46 18.96 5.72
N LYS A 52 13.32 18.77 6.38
CA LYS A 52 13.17 18.74 7.84
C LYS A 52 13.06 17.30 8.33
N GLN A 53 14.17 16.57 8.24
CA GLN A 53 14.24 15.23 8.81
C GLN A 53 14.63 15.35 10.30
N GLU A 54 13.69 15.75 11.16
CA GLU A 54 13.90 15.56 12.60
C GLU A 54 13.86 14.06 12.87
N ARG A 55 15.03 13.42 12.93
CA ARG A 55 15.18 12.02 13.36
C ARG A 55 14.68 11.80 14.79
N SER A 56 14.52 12.87 15.56
CA SER A 56 13.97 12.80 16.90
C SER A 56 12.46 12.64 16.84
N LEU A 57 11.99 11.40 16.83
CA LEU A 57 10.78 11.04 17.56
C LEU A 57 11.04 11.39 19.03
N GLY A 58 10.93 12.67 19.42
CA GLY A 58 11.36 13.16 20.72
C GLY A 58 10.77 12.32 21.86
N ASN A 59 9.48 12.00 21.74
CA ASN A 59 8.85 10.87 22.39
C ASN A 59 8.49 9.82 21.33
N LEU A 60 8.89 8.56 21.56
CA LEU A 60 8.41 7.44 20.74
C LEU A 60 6.87 7.43 20.80
N PRO A 61 6.18 7.36 19.64
CA PRO A 61 4.73 7.29 19.63
C PRO A 61 4.27 6.02 20.37
N PRO A 62 3.10 6.08 21.02
CA PRO A 62 2.59 4.92 21.74
C PRO A 62 2.35 3.75 20.78
N THR A 63 2.56 2.53 21.27
CA THR A 63 1.99 1.36 20.60
C THR A 63 0.48 1.38 20.87
N ILE A 64 -0.30 1.54 19.80
CA ILE A 64 -1.75 1.62 19.89
C ILE A 64 -2.35 0.22 19.77
N ASP A 65 -3.30 -0.08 20.65
CA ASP A 65 -4.09 -1.32 20.57
C ASP A 65 -5.13 -1.20 19.45
N PHE A 66 -5.16 -2.19 18.57
CA PHE A 66 -6.17 -2.32 17.51
C PHE A 66 -7.33 -3.22 17.97
N PRO A 67 -8.56 -3.05 17.44
CA PRO A 67 -8.96 -2.21 16.30
C PRO A 67 -9.10 -0.71 16.63
N GLN A 68 -8.81 0.15 15.65
CA GLN A 68 -8.94 1.61 15.77
C GLN A 68 -9.77 2.21 14.64
N ILE A 69 -10.53 3.26 14.96
CA ILE A 69 -11.27 4.07 13.98
C ILE A 69 -10.38 5.23 13.55
N LEU A 70 -10.24 5.45 12.25
CA LEU A 70 -9.41 6.52 11.68
C LEU A 70 -10.11 7.89 11.71
N SER A 71 -10.61 8.32 12.87
CA SER A 71 -11.23 9.65 13.01
C SER A 71 -10.22 10.80 12.90
N SER A 72 -8.96 10.54 13.28
CA SER A 72 -7.84 11.46 13.20
C SER A 72 -6.57 10.74 12.75
N ASP A 73 -5.50 11.50 12.57
CA ASP A 73 -4.16 10.95 12.36
C ASP A 73 -3.82 9.94 13.47
N ILE A 74 -3.38 8.75 13.07
CA ILE A 74 -2.90 7.70 13.97
C ILE A 74 -1.42 7.52 13.72
N THR A 75 -0.60 7.63 14.77
CA THR A 75 0.83 7.28 14.72
C THR A 75 1.11 6.18 15.72
N THR A 76 1.64 5.04 15.25
CA THR A 76 1.92 3.87 16.10
C THR A 76 3.29 3.29 15.80
N MET A 77 3.94 2.73 16.81
CA MET A 77 5.17 1.95 16.63
C MET A 77 4.83 0.49 16.27
N VAL A 78 5.36 0.02 15.15
CA VAL A 78 5.19 -1.35 14.67
C VAL A 78 6.52 -2.09 14.79
N ASP A 79 6.47 -3.28 15.40
CA ASP A 79 7.63 -4.18 15.50
C ASP A 79 8.00 -4.73 14.12
N ARG A 80 9.31 -4.70 13.81
CA ARG A 80 9.85 -5.35 12.61
C ARG A 80 10.15 -6.81 12.91
N PRO A 81 9.89 -7.72 11.94
CA PRO A 81 10.32 -9.10 12.07
C PRO A 81 11.86 -9.16 12.13
N GLU A 82 12.41 -9.95 13.06
CA GLU A 82 13.86 -10.17 13.14
C GLU A 82 14.32 -10.93 11.90
N VAL A 83 15.22 -10.33 11.12
CA VAL A 83 15.85 -11.00 10.00
C VAL A 83 17.13 -11.68 10.49
N ALA A 84 17.15 -13.02 10.45
CA ALA A 84 18.19 -13.83 11.04
C ALA A 84 19.50 -13.84 10.22
N SER A 85 19.45 -13.54 8.91
CA SER A 85 20.63 -13.55 8.04
C SER A 85 20.63 -12.44 6.98
N PRO A 86 21.83 -11.98 6.54
CA PRO A 86 21.96 -11.05 5.40
C PRO A 86 21.40 -11.61 4.09
N GLU A 87 21.42 -12.93 3.91
CA GLU A 87 20.92 -13.60 2.70
C GLU A 87 19.39 -13.59 2.64
N GLU A 88 18.70 -13.79 3.77
CA GLU A 88 17.25 -13.64 3.85
C GLU A 88 16.80 -12.20 3.60
N ARG A 89 17.60 -11.19 3.98
CA ARG A 89 17.32 -9.78 3.66
C ARG A 89 17.35 -9.48 2.16
N ILE A 90 18.06 -10.28 1.38
CA ILE A 90 18.16 -10.10 -0.07
C ILE A 90 16.99 -10.77 -0.79
N ASN A 91 16.52 -11.90 -0.27
CA ASN A 91 15.49 -12.73 -0.93
C ASN A 91 14.06 -12.45 -0.44
N LYS A 92 13.88 -11.67 0.63
CA LYS A 92 12.58 -11.35 1.20
C LYS A 92 12.31 -9.85 1.22
N ASN A 93 11.08 -9.48 0.87
CA ASN A 93 10.57 -8.14 1.01
C ASN A 93 9.97 -7.92 2.41
N GLU A 94 10.30 -6.79 3.03
CA GLU A 94 9.57 -6.29 4.19
C GLU A 94 8.27 -5.63 3.70
N VAL A 95 7.14 -6.20 4.08
CA VAL A 95 5.79 -5.76 3.67
C VAL A 95 5.02 -5.30 4.91
N LEU A 96 4.63 -4.03 4.91
CA LEU A 96 3.69 -3.46 5.87
C LEU A 96 2.28 -3.87 5.48
N VAL A 97 1.59 -4.55 6.38
CA VAL A 97 0.23 -5.05 6.18
C VAL A 97 -0.72 -4.32 7.13
N LEU A 98 -1.70 -3.64 6.55
CA LEU A 98 -2.88 -3.16 7.27
C LEU A 98 -3.95 -4.25 7.17
N GLU A 99 -4.22 -4.90 8.29
CA GLU A 99 -5.19 -5.98 8.38
C GLU A 99 -6.58 -5.44 8.70
N ASP A 100 -7.58 -6.15 8.19
CA ASP A 100 -8.97 -5.94 8.57
C ASP A 100 -9.41 -4.48 8.44
N VAL A 101 -9.09 -3.86 7.30
CA VAL A 101 -9.55 -2.51 6.96
C VAL A 101 -11.02 -2.59 6.56
N GLU A 102 -11.89 -2.21 7.49
CA GLU A 102 -13.34 -2.16 7.34
C GLU A 102 -13.76 -0.76 6.91
N TYR A 103 -14.56 -0.67 5.84
CA TYR A 103 -15.05 0.61 5.33
C TYR A 103 -16.37 0.46 4.55
N ASP A 104 -17.03 1.59 4.29
CA ASP A 104 -18.21 1.67 3.43
C ASP A 104 -17.79 1.89 1.96
N PRO A 105 -17.98 0.91 1.06
CA PRO A 105 -17.52 1.03 -0.32
C PRO A 105 -18.39 1.98 -1.16
N THR A 106 -19.55 2.44 -0.65
CA THR A 106 -20.42 3.38 -1.35
C THR A 106 -19.92 4.82 -1.30
N LEU A 107 -18.88 5.09 -0.51
CA LEU A 107 -18.34 6.42 -0.27
C LEU A 107 -16.92 6.58 -0.81
N PRO A 108 -16.55 7.78 -1.29
CA PRO A 108 -15.17 8.06 -1.64
C PRO A 108 -14.38 8.15 -0.34
N LEU A 109 -13.39 7.29 -0.19
CA LEU A 109 -12.54 7.23 1.01
C LEU A 109 -11.09 7.28 0.58
N HIS A 110 -10.28 7.99 1.36
CA HIS A 110 -8.88 8.18 1.04
C HIS A 110 -8.07 8.41 2.32
N PHE A 111 -6.97 7.70 2.46
CA PHE A 111 -5.99 7.95 3.51
C PHE A 111 -4.57 7.66 3.02
N ASP A 112 -3.62 8.38 3.58
CA ASP A 112 -2.20 8.23 3.30
C ASP A 112 -1.49 7.48 4.41
N VAL A 113 -0.49 6.69 4.03
CA VAL A 113 0.37 5.94 4.93
C VAL A 113 1.78 6.51 4.82
N LEU A 114 2.32 6.94 5.95
CA LEU A 114 3.64 7.53 6.08
C LEU A 114 4.51 6.70 7.02
N LEU A 115 5.82 6.70 6.76
CA LEU A 115 6.83 5.96 7.50
C LEU A 115 7.78 6.93 8.20
N ASN A 116 8.00 6.70 9.48
CA ASN A 116 8.94 7.43 10.32
C ASN A 116 8.76 8.96 10.32
N VAL A 117 7.50 9.40 10.39
CA VAL A 117 7.13 10.82 10.50
C VAL A 117 6.78 11.12 11.95
N GLY A 118 7.60 11.96 12.60
CA GLY A 118 7.42 12.33 14.01
C GLY A 118 6.61 13.59 14.26
N ASP A 119 6.27 14.34 13.20
CA ASP A 119 5.52 15.58 13.27
C ASP A 119 4.14 15.47 12.60
N GLU A 120 3.47 16.61 12.41
CA GLU A 120 2.15 16.65 11.76
C GLU A 120 2.18 16.15 10.31
N GLY A 121 3.35 16.09 9.66
CA GLY A 121 3.50 15.50 8.34
C GLY A 121 2.77 16.25 7.22
N GLU A 122 2.29 17.48 7.46
CA GLU A 122 1.56 18.29 6.48
C GLU A 122 2.38 18.65 5.23
N ASP A 123 3.70 18.66 5.35
CA ASP A 123 4.64 18.92 4.25
C ASP A 123 5.04 17.63 3.52
N VAL A 124 4.62 16.45 3.98
CA VAL A 124 4.87 15.20 3.29
C VAL A 124 4.02 15.16 2.02
N ARG A 125 4.64 14.68 0.93
CA ARG A 125 4.07 14.64 -0.41
C ARG A 125 4.42 13.28 -0.99
N ALA A 126 3.67 12.87 -2.03
CA ALA A 126 3.83 11.57 -2.67
C ALA A 126 5.26 11.29 -3.21
N GLY A 127 6.05 12.34 -3.47
CA GLY A 127 7.44 12.21 -3.91
C GLY A 127 8.46 12.00 -2.80
N HIS A 128 8.09 12.09 -1.52
CA HIS A 128 9.03 11.94 -0.40
C HIS A 128 9.25 10.46 -0.04
N ILE A 129 10.42 10.15 0.53
CA ILE A 129 10.78 8.77 0.92
C ILE A 129 9.88 8.24 2.04
N GLU A 130 9.48 9.12 2.94
CA GLU A 130 8.59 8.85 4.06
C GLU A 130 7.18 8.46 3.61
N PHE A 131 6.75 8.86 2.41
CA PHE A 131 5.42 8.50 1.90
C PHE A 131 5.42 7.04 1.43
N VAL A 132 4.62 6.19 2.06
CA VAL A 132 4.53 4.74 1.74
C VAL A 132 3.58 4.50 0.58
N GLY A 133 2.40 5.10 0.66
CA GLY A 133 1.34 4.92 -0.32
C GLY A 133 0.02 5.46 0.19
N THR A 134 -1.00 5.27 -0.62
CA THR A 134 -2.35 5.77 -0.38
C THR A 134 -3.32 4.63 -0.56
N PHE A 135 -4.33 4.57 0.30
CA PHE A 135 -5.54 3.83 0.02
C PHE A 135 -6.60 4.77 -0.55
N THR A 136 -7.26 4.36 -1.63
CA THR A 136 -8.40 5.10 -2.19
C THR A 136 -9.50 4.14 -2.58
N ASN A 137 -10.71 4.39 -2.08
CA ASN A 137 -11.91 3.71 -2.51
C ASN A 137 -12.65 4.55 -3.54
N VAL A 138 -12.90 3.95 -4.72
CA VAL A 138 -13.86 4.50 -5.69
C VAL A 138 -15.24 3.94 -5.32
N PRO A 139 -16.26 4.79 -5.12
CA PRO A 139 -17.61 4.35 -4.80
C PRO A 139 -18.13 3.24 -5.70
N HIS A 140 -18.46 2.09 -5.12
CA HIS A 140 -18.99 0.95 -5.86
C HIS A 140 -19.93 0.10 -4.99
N GLY A 141 -20.72 -0.75 -5.64
CA GLY A 141 -21.60 -1.70 -4.98
C GLY A 141 -22.85 -1.08 -4.33
N ARG A 142 -23.62 -1.93 -3.65
CA ARG A 142 -24.82 -1.56 -2.88
C ARG A 142 -24.68 -1.90 -1.39
N THR A 143 -23.59 -2.56 -1.01
CA THR A 143 -23.30 -2.99 0.36
C THR A 143 -22.60 -1.87 1.11
N THR A 144 -22.94 -1.64 2.37
CA THR A 144 -22.35 -0.58 3.20
C THR A 144 -21.17 -1.06 4.05
N TYR A 145 -20.73 -2.30 3.85
CA TYR A 145 -19.63 -2.92 4.59
C TYR A 145 -18.74 -3.70 3.63
N HIS A 146 -17.46 -3.37 3.64
CA HIS A 146 -16.41 -4.08 2.93
C HIS A 146 -15.20 -4.23 3.85
N LYS A 147 -14.49 -5.34 3.72
CA LYS A 147 -13.31 -5.65 4.52
C LYS A 147 -12.17 -6.03 3.57
N THR A 148 -11.02 -5.38 3.72
CA THR A 148 -9.85 -5.63 2.88
C THR A 148 -8.55 -5.62 3.69
N SER A 149 -7.46 -6.01 3.04
CA SER A 149 -6.11 -5.95 3.59
C SER A 149 -5.21 -5.23 2.59
N LEU A 150 -4.35 -4.35 3.10
CA LEU A 150 -3.45 -3.54 2.27
C LEU A 150 -2.02 -3.96 2.53
N HIS A 151 -1.27 -4.17 1.46
CA HIS A 151 0.11 -4.63 1.51
C HIS A 151 1.00 -3.58 0.85
N PHE A 152 1.95 -3.04 1.61
CA PHE A 152 2.91 -2.06 1.13
C PHE A 152 4.33 -2.59 1.28
N VAL A 153 5.04 -2.75 0.16
CA VAL A 153 6.45 -3.13 0.17
C VAL A 153 7.29 -1.94 0.63
N ILE A 154 7.96 -2.07 1.78
CA ILE A 154 8.73 -0.99 2.42
C ILE A 154 10.24 -1.23 2.44
N THR A 155 10.74 -2.36 1.93
CA THR A 155 12.18 -2.73 1.91
C THR A 155 13.08 -1.57 1.45
N LYS A 156 12.81 -1.00 0.27
CA LYS A 156 13.61 0.10 -0.28
C LYS A 156 13.50 1.38 0.55
N LYS A 157 12.34 1.65 1.16
CA LYS A 157 12.09 2.86 1.96
C LYS A 157 12.86 2.80 3.27
N ILE A 158 12.90 1.64 3.93
CA ILE A 158 13.70 1.42 5.15
C ILE A 158 15.19 1.66 4.89
N GLN A 159 15.72 1.12 3.79
CA GLN A 159 17.12 1.32 3.38
C GLN A 159 17.43 2.80 3.12
N GLN A 160 16.55 3.49 2.37
CA GLN A 160 16.73 4.91 2.02
C GLN A 160 16.63 5.87 3.21
N LEU A 161 15.80 5.52 4.21
CA LEU A 161 15.69 6.24 5.48
C LEU A 161 16.80 5.89 6.48
N GLY A 162 17.56 4.82 6.23
CA GLY A 162 18.63 4.35 7.12
C GLY A 162 18.12 3.69 8.40
N LEU A 163 16.91 3.12 8.36
CA LEU A 163 16.23 2.50 9.53
C LEU A 163 16.54 1.00 9.68
N GLU A 164 17.59 0.51 9.02
CA GLU A 164 17.88 -0.93 8.99
C GLU A 164 18.17 -1.52 10.37
N GLY A 165 18.81 -0.74 11.25
CA GLY A 165 19.15 -1.15 12.61
C GLY A 165 18.02 -1.02 13.64
N ASP A 166 16.90 -0.41 13.25
CA ASP A 166 15.81 -0.11 14.19
C ASP A 166 14.86 -1.30 14.32
N LYS A 167 14.62 -1.76 15.55
CA LYS A 167 13.70 -2.88 15.83
C LYS A 167 12.23 -2.53 15.61
N LYS A 168 11.89 -1.25 15.72
CA LYS A 168 10.54 -0.72 15.58
C LYS A 168 10.54 0.45 14.62
N VAL A 169 9.48 0.59 13.84
CA VAL A 169 9.29 1.73 12.94
C VAL A 169 7.97 2.42 13.24
N ALA A 170 7.98 3.75 13.23
CA ALA A 170 6.76 4.53 13.36
C ALA A 170 5.99 4.51 12.03
N VAL A 171 4.72 4.15 12.09
CA VAL A 171 3.78 4.22 10.97
C VAL A 171 2.72 5.25 11.32
N LYS A 172 2.55 6.24 10.44
CA LYS A 172 1.52 7.27 10.56
C LYS A 172 0.48 7.07 9.46
N ILE A 173 -0.79 7.08 9.83
CA ILE A 173 -1.93 6.99 8.92
C ILE A 173 -2.72 8.29 9.02
N VAL A 174 -2.88 8.96 7.88
CA VAL A 174 -3.50 10.28 7.79
C VAL A 174 -4.81 10.16 6.99
N PRO A 175 -5.98 10.18 7.64
CA PRO A 175 -7.26 10.19 6.95
C PRO A 175 -7.55 11.57 6.35
N ASN A 176 -7.97 11.62 5.09
CA ASN A 176 -8.26 12.90 4.45
C ASN A 176 -9.74 13.27 4.67
N VAL A 177 -9.98 14.01 5.76
CA VAL A 177 -11.12 14.85 6.24
C VAL A 177 -12.59 14.43 5.98
N ASN A 178 -12.92 13.68 4.93
CA ASN A 178 -14.28 13.26 4.61
C ASN A 178 -14.42 11.73 4.69
N GLY A 179 -14.59 11.20 5.91
CA GLY A 179 -14.99 9.79 6.11
C GLY A 179 -14.03 8.93 6.92
N GLY A 180 -13.01 9.51 7.55
CA GLY A 180 -12.09 8.80 8.44
C GLY A 180 -12.79 8.01 9.56
N ASP A 181 -13.82 8.59 10.18
CA ASP A 181 -14.68 7.93 11.19
C ASP A 181 -15.35 6.63 10.72
N ARG A 182 -15.36 6.39 9.40
CA ARG A 182 -16.01 5.25 8.75
C ARG A 182 -15.00 4.21 8.27
N ILE A 183 -13.73 4.40 8.58
CA ILE A 183 -12.66 3.43 8.34
C ILE A 183 -12.20 2.90 9.68
N LYS A 184 -12.25 1.57 9.83
CA LYS A 184 -11.75 0.88 11.01
C LYS A 184 -10.64 -0.05 10.58
N ILE A 185 -9.48 0.07 11.21
CA ILE A 185 -8.33 -0.80 10.99
C ILE A 185 -8.32 -1.84 12.10
N GLY A 186 -8.29 -3.12 11.76
CA GLY A 186 -8.24 -4.21 12.73
C GLY A 186 -6.85 -4.58 13.21
N GLY A 187 -5.80 -4.29 12.43
CA GLY A 187 -4.42 -4.51 12.85
C GLY A 187 -3.38 -3.92 11.90
N ILE A 188 -2.16 -3.74 12.40
CA ILE A 188 -0.99 -3.35 11.60
C ILE A 188 0.17 -4.26 11.98
N LYS A 189 0.82 -4.84 10.97
CA LYS A 189 1.99 -5.70 11.15
C LYS A 189 2.98 -5.53 10.01
N ILE A 190 4.24 -5.89 10.25
CA ILE A 190 5.24 -6.01 9.20
C ILE A 190 5.58 -7.50 9.07
N GLN A 191 5.52 -8.03 7.86
CA GLN A 191 5.85 -9.42 7.56
C GLN A 191 6.89 -9.52 6.45
N LEU A 192 7.61 -10.65 6.44
CA LEU A 192 8.55 -10.99 5.37
C LEU A 192 7.83 -11.84 4.33
N GLU A 193 7.79 -11.35 3.10
CA GLU A 193 7.25 -12.09 1.95
C GLU A 193 8.39 -12.40 0.98
N ASP A 194 8.36 -13.57 0.32
CA ASP A 194 9.38 -13.93 -0.66
C ASP A 194 9.28 -13.01 -1.90
N ILE A 195 10.42 -12.70 -2.50
CA ILE A 195 10.45 -11.94 -3.76
C ILE A 195 9.99 -12.85 -4.90
N GLU A 196 8.78 -12.62 -5.43
CA GLU A 196 8.27 -13.24 -6.66
C GLU A 196 8.99 -12.77 -7.93
#